data_AF-A0A917LA98-F1
#
_entry.id   AF-A0A917LA98-F1
#
_cell.length_a   1.000
_cell.length_b   1.000
_cell.length_c   1.000
_cell.angle_alpha   90.00
_cell.angle_beta   90.00
_cell.angle_gamma   90.00
#
_symmetry.space_group_name_H-M   'P 1'
#
loop_
_entity.id
_entity.type
_entity.pdbx_description
1 polymer ?
#
loop_
_entity_poly.entity_id
_entity_poly.type
_entity_poly.pdbx_seq_one_letter_code
_entity_poly.pdbx_strand_id
1 'polypeptide(L)'
;MSGRIGGMTTPDQPSPVQGPTQSVSPDRVHRSPSALVAGVLLLGIAAWLGADALFVGHGRTPWLALAALLLAVPLVIAFTLRPAVLANDHRLRVRNPFRIIVLPWGTVAGFRSGYSNEVVVESGTKYQLWAVPVSLRARKRANRARLRQNREAGGAGGRTSLVPSGPTRAQTDQIMDDLDRLREARAEAVTSQGEVTVKWAYEIMAPAAAGAVLLAILLAVG
;
A
#
# COMPACT_ATOMS: atom_id res chain seq x y z
N MET A 1 -60.99 18.41 42.00
CA MET A 1 -61.02 17.43 40.89
C MET A 1 -59.71 17.52 40.14
N SER A 2 -58.91 16.45 40.24
CA SER A 2 -57.73 16.02 39.45
C SER A 2 -56.86 17.06 38.72
N GLY A 3 -55.64 17.26 39.23
CA GLY A 3 -54.52 17.80 38.48
C GLY A 3 -53.90 16.74 37.57
N ARG A 4 -53.55 17.12 36.33
CA ARG A 4 -52.85 16.27 35.37
C ARG A 4 -51.52 16.93 35.01
N ILE A 5 -50.44 16.27 35.42
CA ILE A 5 -49.05 16.67 35.18
C ILE A 5 -48.78 16.59 33.67
N GLY A 6 -48.45 17.72 33.05
CA GLY A 6 -48.00 17.79 31.67
C GLY A 6 -46.62 17.13 31.55
N GLY A 7 -46.59 15.97 30.92
CA GLY A 7 -45.35 15.25 30.59
C GLY A 7 -44.49 16.07 29.65
N MET A 8 -43.26 16.29 30.09
CA MET A 8 -42.15 16.91 29.39
C MET A 8 -41.81 16.11 28.13
N THR A 9 -42.16 16.60 26.95
CA THR A 9 -41.70 16.04 25.68
C THR A 9 -40.29 16.58 25.40
N THR A 10 -39.28 15.73 25.57
CA THR A 10 -37.92 15.93 25.08
C THR A 10 -37.95 16.27 23.58
N PRO A 11 -37.17 17.24 23.08
CA PRO A 11 -37.09 17.48 21.64
C PRO A 11 -36.42 16.27 20.96
N ASP A 12 -37.10 15.70 19.97
CA ASP A 12 -36.55 14.70 19.06
C ASP A 12 -35.26 15.25 18.43
N GLN A 13 -34.15 14.66 18.81
CA GLN A 13 -32.85 14.91 18.22
C GLN A 13 -32.84 14.24 16.84
N PRO A 14 -32.72 14.97 15.73
CA PRO A 14 -32.71 14.35 14.41
C PRO A 14 -31.45 13.48 14.27
N SER A 15 -31.67 12.17 14.11
CA SER A 15 -30.65 11.20 13.75
C SER A 15 -29.85 11.70 12.54
N PRO A 16 -28.51 11.61 12.54
CA PRO A 16 -27.71 12.04 11.42
C PRO A 16 -28.09 11.22 10.18
N VAL A 17 -28.55 11.92 9.14
CA VAL A 17 -28.85 11.36 7.82
C VAL A 17 -27.59 10.67 7.31
N GLN A 18 -27.56 9.35 7.40
CA GLN A 18 -26.57 8.53 6.73
C GLN A 18 -26.83 8.69 5.22
N GLY A 19 -25.94 9.44 4.55
CA GLY A 19 -25.94 9.52 3.09
C GLY A 19 -25.90 8.13 2.47
N PRO A 20 -26.40 7.97 1.23
CA PRO A 20 -26.67 6.67 0.63
C PRO A 20 -25.43 5.78 0.72
N THR A 21 -25.59 4.63 1.37
CA THR A 21 -24.63 3.53 1.37
C THR A 21 -24.32 3.18 -0.08
N GLN A 22 -23.19 3.67 -0.60
CA GLN A 22 -22.66 3.27 -1.90
C GLN A 22 -22.68 1.74 -1.95
N SER A 23 -23.36 1.20 -2.94
CA SER A 23 -23.41 -0.24 -3.21
C SER A 23 -22.02 -0.84 -3.04
N VAL A 24 -21.90 -1.84 -2.15
CA VAL A 24 -20.63 -2.52 -1.87
C VAL A 24 -20.30 -3.39 -3.08
N SER A 25 -19.77 -2.77 -4.15
CA SER A 25 -19.13 -3.50 -5.23
C SER A 25 -17.88 -4.17 -4.66
N PRO A 26 -17.67 -5.48 -4.89
CA PRO A 26 -16.54 -6.22 -4.33
C PRO A 26 -15.22 -5.65 -4.85
N ASP A 27 -14.33 -5.24 -3.94
CA ASP A 27 -12.98 -4.79 -4.27
C ASP A 27 -12.18 -5.94 -4.91
N ARG A 28 -11.72 -5.77 -6.15
CA ARG A 28 -10.69 -6.62 -6.75
C ARG A 28 -9.35 -6.30 -6.08
N VAL A 29 -8.82 -7.25 -5.31
CA VAL A 29 -7.62 -7.06 -4.51
C VAL A 29 -6.39 -7.62 -5.21
N HIS A 30 -5.46 -6.74 -5.57
CA HIS A 30 -4.15 -7.12 -6.06
C HIS A 30 -3.13 -7.05 -4.91
N ARG A 31 -2.66 -8.23 -4.47
CA ARG A 31 -1.61 -8.40 -3.45
C ARG A 31 -0.62 -9.49 -3.85
N SER A 32 0.63 -9.38 -3.40
CA SER A 32 1.66 -10.41 -3.63
C SER A 32 1.60 -11.48 -2.53
N PRO A 33 1.24 -12.74 -2.81
CA PRO A 33 1.18 -13.80 -1.79
C PRO A 33 2.51 -14.06 -1.09
N SER A 34 3.63 -13.97 -1.82
CA SER A 34 4.97 -14.20 -1.29
C SER A 34 5.40 -13.15 -0.27
N ALA A 35 4.95 -11.89 -0.44
CA ALA A 35 5.22 -10.83 0.52
C ALA A 35 4.58 -11.13 1.88
N LEU A 36 3.38 -11.72 1.89
CA LEU A 36 2.70 -12.06 3.14
C LEU A 36 3.37 -13.24 3.84
N VAL A 37 3.73 -14.29 3.08
CA VAL A 37 4.45 -15.44 3.66
C VAL A 37 5.77 -14.98 4.27
N ALA A 38 6.54 -14.16 3.55
CA ALA A 38 7.78 -13.59 4.07
C ALA A 38 7.53 -12.70 5.29
N GLY A 39 6.50 -11.86 5.27
CA GLY A 39 6.11 -11.00 6.39
C GLY A 39 5.75 -11.79 7.65
N VAL A 40 4.90 -12.82 7.51
CA VAL A 40 4.50 -13.69 8.62
C VAL A 40 5.70 -14.43 9.20
N LEU A 41 6.59 -14.95 8.34
CA LEU A 41 7.82 -15.60 8.79
C LEU A 41 8.72 -14.63 9.57
N LEU A 42 8.93 -13.41 9.06
CA LEU A 42 9.73 -12.39 9.75
C LEU A 42 9.13 -12.00 11.10
N LEU A 43 7.80 -11.87 11.19
CA LEU A 43 7.11 -11.60 12.45
C LEU A 43 7.27 -12.77 13.42
N GLY A 44 7.20 -14.02 12.95
CA GLY A 44 7.43 -15.20 13.78
C GLY A 44 8.85 -15.24 14.35
N ILE A 45 9.86 -14.94 13.52
CA ILE A 45 11.26 -14.86 13.96
C ILE A 45 11.44 -13.70 14.96
N ALA A 46 10.89 -12.52 14.66
CA ALA A 46 10.96 -11.38 15.57
C ALA A 46 10.30 -11.68 16.91
N ALA A 47 9.12 -12.33 16.90
CA ALA A 47 8.44 -12.74 18.12
C ALA A 47 9.25 -13.76 18.92
N TRP A 48 9.86 -14.76 18.25
CA TRP A 48 10.71 -15.75 18.92
C TRP A 48 11.94 -15.09 19.54
N LEU A 49 12.78 -14.42 18.75
CA LEU A 49 14.00 -13.78 19.23
C LEU A 49 13.70 -12.69 20.26
N GLY A 50 12.61 -11.96 20.04
CA GLY A 50 12.12 -10.92 20.95
C GLY A 50 11.72 -11.49 22.31
N ALA A 51 10.94 -12.58 22.33
CA ALA A 51 10.53 -13.23 23.57
C ALA A 51 11.75 -13.79 24.33
N ASP A 52 12.67 -14.47 23.63
CA ASP A 52 13.91 -14.97 24.22
C ASP A 52 14.70 -13.83 24.90
N ALA A 53 14.93 -12.73 24.19
CA ALA A 53 15.66 -11.58 24.70
C ALA A 53 14.92 -10.84 25.85
N LEU A 54 13.58 -10.88 25.88
CA LEU A 54 12.78 -10.27 26.95
C LEU A 54 12.76 -11.08 28.24
N PHE A 55 12.68 -12.42 28.14
CA PHE A 55 12.54 -13.30 29.31
C PHE A 55 13.87 -13.84 29.82
N VAL A 56 14.80 -14.15 28.92
CA VAL A 56 16.12 -14.73 29.25
C VAL A 56 17.19 -13.65 29.30
N GLY A 57 17.01 -12.52 28.61
CA GLY A 57 17.98 -11.44 28.57
C GLY A 57 18.26 -10.82 29.95
N HIS A 58 19.50 -10.36 30.16
CA HIS A 58 19.94 -9.73 31.41
C HIS A 58 20.39 -8.28 31.18
N GLY A 59 20.36 -7.48 32.24
CA GLY A 59 20.76 -6.07 32.18
C GLY A 59 19.88 -5.27 31.21
N ARG A 60 20.50 -4.69 30.17
CA ARG A 60 19.80 -3.83 29.18
C ARG A 60 19.16 -4.58 28.00
N THR A 61 19.41 -5.88 27.86
CA THR A 61 18.94 -6.66 26.70
C THR A 61 17.42 -6.66 26.55
N PRO A 62 16.59 -6.82 27.59
CA PRO A 62 15.13 -6.78 27.46
C PRO A 62 14.63 -5.42 26.94
N TRP A 63 15.22 -4.31 27.40
CA TRP A 63 14.84 -2.98 26.96
C TRP A 63 15.21 -2.70 25.50
N LEU A 64 16.40 -3.15 25.07
CA LEU A 64 16.80 -3.09 23.67
C LEU A 64 15.91 -3.95 22.78
N ALA A 65 15.55 -5.15 23.23
CA ALA A 65 14.63 -6.04 22.52
C ALA A 65 13.25 -5.40 22.37
N LEU A 66 12.70 -4.82 23.45
CA LEU A 66 11.43 -4.12 23.41
C LEU A 66 11.43 -2.95 22.42
N ALA A 67 12.48 -2.11 22.46
CA ALA A 67 12.62 -0.97 21.55
C ALA A 67 12.77 -1.43 20.08
N ALA A 68 13.57 -2.47 19.85
CA ALA A 68 13.76 -3.06 18.53
C ALA A 68 12.46 -3.68 17.98
N LEU A 69 11.68 -4.38 18.81
CA LEU A 69 10.38 -4.93 18.42
C LEU A 69 9.36 -3.82 18.10
N LEU A 70 9.30 -2.79 18.94
CA LEU A 70 8.42 -1.64 18.76
C LEU A 70 8.72 -0.89 17.46
N LEU A 71 9.98 -0.90 17.01
CA LEU A 71 10.40 -0.40 15.71
C LEU A 71 10.11 -1.39 14.56
N ALA A 72 10.57 -2.63 14.68
CA ALA A 72 10.61 -3.59 13.58
C ALA A 72 9.23 -4.13 13.20
N VAL A 73 8.39 -4.49 14.18
CA VAL A 73 7.07 -5.08 13.96
C VAL A 73 6.16 -4.19 13.09
N PRO A 74 5.91 -2.91 13.41
CA PRO A 74 5.06 -2.07 12.58
C PRO A 74 5.64 -1.87 11.17
N LEU A 75 6.97 -1.80 11.01
CA LEU A 75 7.61 -1.70 9.71
C LEU A 75 7.43 -2.98 8.88
N VAL A 76 7.65 -4.16 9.46
CA VAL A 76 7.40 -5.44 8.78
C VAL A 76 5.94 -5.50 8.32
N ILE A 77 4.98 -5.18 9.18
CA ILE A 77 3.56 -5.15 8.82
C ILE A 77 3.31 -4.16 7.66
N ALA A 78 3.85 -2.95 7.75
CA ALA A 78 3.66 -1.90 6.77
C ALA A 78 4.19 -2.27 5.37
N PHE A 79 5.33 -2.96 5.30
CA PHE A 79 5.96 -3.30 4.03
C PHE A 79 5.57 -4.66 3.47
N THR A 80 5.01 -5.56 4.28
CA THR A 80 4.73 -6.94 3.85
C THR A 80 3.23 -7.29 3.84
N LEU A 81 2.47 -6.84 4.85
CA LEU A 81 1.07 -7.25 5.03
C LEU A 81 0.08 -6.17 4.60
N ARG A 82 0.46 -4.90 4.71
CA ARG A 82 -0.39 -3.74 4.43
C ARG A 82 -0.55 -3.40 2.95
N PRO A 83 0.47 -3.55 2.07
CA PRO A 83 0.36 -3.10 0.69
C PRO A 83 -0.74 -3.85 -0.07
N ALA A 84 -1.68 -3.10 -0.64
CA ALA A 84 -2.76 -3.64 -1.45
C ALA A 84 -3.27 -2.60 -2.44
N VAL A 85 -3.57 -3.03 -3.67
CA VAL A 85 -4.34 -2.21 -4.62
C VAL A 85 -5.74 -2.82 -4.72
N LEU A 86 -6.74 -2.04 -4.36
CA LEU A 86 -8.14 -2.44 -4.33
C LEU A 86 -8.89 -1.63 -5.37
N ALA A 87 -9.46 -2.30 -6.36
CA ALA A 87 -10.20 -1.66 -7.44
C ALA A 87 -11.65 -2.14 -7.42
N ASN A 88 -12.61 -1.23 -7.29
CA ASN A 88 -14.04 -1.53 -7.41
C ASN A 88 -14.68 -0.66 -8.49
N ASP A 89 -15.99 -0.75 -8.65
CA ASP A 89 -16.71 -0.03 -9.71
C ASP A 89 -16.74 1.50 -9.53
N HIS A 90 -16.33 2.03 -8.38
CA HIS A 90 -16.45 3.46 -8.07
C HIS A 90 -15.08 4.13 -7.94
N ARG A 91 -14.07 3.43 -7.44
CA ARG A 91 -12.77 4.00 -7.12
C ARG A 91 -11.65 2.97 -7.09
N LEU A 92 -10.45 3.47 -7.27
CA LEU A 92 -9.21 2.79 -6.94
C LEU A 92 -8.74 3.20 -5.54
N ARG A 93 -8.52 2.23 -4.66
CA ARG A 93 -7.92 2.43 -3.34
C ARG A 93 -6.55 1.78 -3.27
N VAL A 94 -5.52 2.60 -3.12
CA VAL A 94 -4.12 2.19 -3.02
C VAL A 94 -3.69 2.25 -1.55
N ARG A 95 -3.42 1.10 -0.95
CA ARG A 95 -2.82 1.00 0.39
C ARG A 95 -1.33 0.80 0.22
N ASN A 96 -0.56 1.81 0.61
CA ASN A 96 0.89 1.81 0.70
C ASN A 96 1.33 1.67 2.16
N PRO A 97 2.62 1.43 2.46
CA PRO A 97 3.09 1.20 3.83
C PRO A 97 2.62 2.26 4.83
N PHE A 98 2.74 3.54 4.47
CA PHE A 98 2.41 4.65 5.38
C PHE A 98 1.19 5.46 4.98
N ARG A 99 0.51 5.10 3.88
CA ARG A 99 -0.60 5.89 3.33
C ARG A 99 -1.68 5.02 2.72
N ILE A 100 -2.91 5.52 2.74
CA ILE A 100 -4.04 5.00 1.98
C ILE A 100 -4.50 6.13 1.08
N ILE A 101 -4.46 5.90 -0.23
CA ILE A 101 -4.90 6.85 -1.24
C ILE A 101 -6.18 6.30 -1.85
N VAL A 102 -7.22 7.13 -1.94
CA VAL A 102 -8.49 6.80 -2.60
C VAL A 102 -8.63 7.72 -3.80
N LEU A 103 -8.81 7.11 -4.97
CA LEU A 103 -8.82 7.74 -6.28
C LEU A 103 -10.14 7.37 -6.97
N PRO A 104 -11.13 8.28 -7.02
CA PRO A 104 -12.30 8.09 -7.87
C PRO A 104 -11.84 7.93 -9.34
N TRP A 105 -12.47 7.03 -10.11
CA TRP A 105 -11.97 6.75 -11.48
C TRP A 105 -11.95 7.97 -12.39
N GLY A 106 -12.88 8.92 -12.20
CA GLY A 106 -12.91 10.18 -12.95
C GLY A 106 -11.69 11.08 -12.72
N THR A 107 -10.93 10.86 -11.65
CA THR A 107 -9.69 11.63 -11.37
C THR A 107 -8.43 10.97 -11.93
N VAL A 108 -8.53 9.74 -12.44
CA VAL A 108 -7.39 8.93 -12.86
C VAL A 108 -7.10 9.19 -14.34
N ALA A 109 -6.02 9.91 -14.61
CA ALA A 109 -5.57 10.15 -15.99
C ALA A 109 -5.01 8.88 -16.63
N GLY A 110 -4.40 7.98 -15.86
CA GLY A 110 -3.96 6.67 -16.33
C GLY A 110 -2.85 6.05 -15.51
N PHE A 111 -2.41 4.89 -15.98
CA PHE A 111 -1.37 4.10 -15.32
C PHE A 111 -0.03 4.19 -16.06
N ARG A 112 1.07 4.19 -15.30
CA ARG A 112 2.43 4.21 -15.84
C ARG A 112 3.26 3.10 -15.22
N SER A 113 3.95 2.36 -16.07
CA SER A 113 4.90 1.32 -15.67
C SER A 113 6.32 1.79 -16.00
N GLY A 114 7.03 2.31 -15.01
CA GLY A 114 8.40 2.82 -15.14
C GLY A 114 9.39 2.02 -14.29
N TYR A 115 10.16 2.72 -13.45
CA TYR A 115 10.91 2.10 -12.36
C TYR A 115 10.01 1.62 -11.21
N SER A 116 8.83 2.22 -11.12
CA SER A 116 7.74 1.80 -10.25
C SER A 116 6.43 1.82 -11.05
N ASN A 117 5.46 1.03 -10.61
CA ASN A 117 4.10 1.10 -11.16
C ASN A 117 3.39 2.25 -10.46
N GLU A 118 2.83 3.17 -11.22
CA GLU A 118 2.26 4.42 -10.73
C GLU A 118 0.89 4.66 -11.35
N VAL A 119 -0.02 5.22 -10.55
CA VAL A 119 -1.25 5.84 -11.03
C VAL A 119 -1.04 7.34 -11.08
N VAL A 120 -1.42 7.95 -12.21
CA VAL A 120 -1.34 9.40 -12.46
C VAL A 120 -2.74 9.95 -12.42
N VAL A 121 -2.94 11.02 -11.65
CA VAL A 121 -4.21 11.75 -11.62
C VAL A 121 -4.18 12.90 -12.61
N GLU A 122 -5.36 13.42 -12.98
CA GLU A 122 -5.49 14.54 -13.92
C GLU A 122 -4.69 15.79 -13.53
N SER A 123 -4.52 16.04 -12.21
CA SER A 123 -3.66 17.10 -11.69
C SER A 123 -2.16 16.88 -11.92
N GLY A 124 -1.76 15.75 -12.50
CA GLY A 124 -0.37 15.35 -12.72
C GLY A 124 0.32 14.72 -11.52
N THR A 125 -0.35 14.68 -10.35
CA THR A 125 0.18 14.00 -9.16
C THR A 125 0.29 12.49 -9.41
N LYS A 126 1.32 11.86 -8.85
CA LYS A 126 1.61 10.44 -9.04
C LYS A 126 1.59 9.70 -7.72
N TYR A 127 0.98 8.53 -7.71
CA TYR A 127 0.97 7.63 -6.56
C TYR A 127 1.51 6.26 -6.95
N GLN A 128 2.47 5.78 -6.18
CA GLN A 128 3.09 4.47 -6.39
C GLN A 128 2.14 3.34 -5.98
N LEU A 129 2.14 2.25 -6.75
CA LEU A 129 1.37 1.03 -6.52
C LEU A 129 2.29 -0.05 -5.93
N TRP A 130 2.60 0.04 -4.63
CA TRP A 130 3.58 -0.85 -3.97
C TRP A 130 3.21 -2.34 -4.02
N ALA A 131 1.91 -2.64 -4.05
CA ALA A 131 1.43 -4.02 -4.09
C ALA A 131 1.55 -4.68 -5.47
N VAL A 132 1.72 -3.88 -6.53
CA VAL A 132 1.85 -4.39 -7.90
C VAL A 132 3.35 -4.59 -8.16
N PRO A 133 3.82 -5.85 -8.28
CA PRO A 133 5.24 -6.12 -8.42
C PRO A 133 5.80 -5.42 -9.67
N VAL A 134 6.99 -4.84 -9.56
CA VAL A 134 7.72 -4.39 -10.73
C VAL A 134 8.32 -5.59 -11.43
N SER A 135 8.14 -5.69 -12.76
CA SER A 135 8.78 -6.79 -13.48
C SER A 135 10.31 -6.58 -13.50
N LEU A 136 11.06 -7.36 -12.70
CA LEU A 136 12.54 -7.33 -12.64
C LEU A 136 13.20 -7.53 -14.02
N ARG A 137 12.46 -8.05 -15.00
CA ARG A 137 12.89 -8.18 -16.39
C ARG A 137 12.61 -6.96 -17.27
N ALA A 138 11.66 -6.07 -16.94
CA ALA A 138 11.62 -4.73 -17.55
C ALA A 138 12.90 -3.96 -17.24
N ARG A 139 13.43 -4.11 -16.01
CA ARG A 139 14.80 -3.66 -15.68
C ARG A 139 15.86 -4.33 -16.56
N LYS A 140 15.82 -5.67 -16.75
CA LYS A 140 16.75 -6.37 -17.67
C LYS A 140 16.58 -5.93 -19.14
N ARG A 141 15.38 -5.55 -19.58
CA ARG A 141 15.09 -5.02 -20.93
C ARG A 141 15.59 -3.59 -21.08
N ALA A 142 15.32 -2.70 -20.12
CA ALA A 142 15.83 -1.34 -20.10
C ALA A 142 17.37 -1.32 -20.07
N ASN A 143 17.98 -2.22 -19.29
CA ASN A 143 19.44 -2.37 -19.27
C ASN A 143 19.97 -2.91 -20.62
N ARG A 144 19.28 -3.86 -21.25
CA ARG A 144 19.62 -4.32 -22.61
C ARG A 144 19.41 -3.25 -23.68
N ALA A 145 18.40 -2.40 -23.56
CA ALA A 145 18.16 -1.29 -24.48
C ALA A 145 19.24 -0.21 -24.32
N ARG A 146 19.65 0.11 -23.09
CA ARG A 146 20.81 0.98 -22.81
C ARG A 146 22.12 0.39 -23.33
N LEU A 147 22.33 -0.92 -23.17
CA LEU A 147 23.49 -1.63 -23.74
C LEU A 147 23.47 -1.64 -25.27
N ARG A 148 22.29 -1.68 -25.89
CA ARG A 148 22.13 -1.55 -27.36
C ARG A 148 22.43 -0.13 -27.80
N GLN A 149 21.89 0.88 -27.13
CA GLN A 149 22.16 2.29 -27.42
C GLN A 149 23.65 2.63 -27.26
N ASN A 150 24.32 2.10 -26.24
CA ASN A 150 25.77 2.23 -26.06
C ASN A 150 26.59 1.43 -27.09
N ARG A 151 26.07 0.32 -27.61
CA ARG A 151 26.69 -0.44 -28.71
C ARG A 151 26.47 0.23 -30.06
N GLU A 152 25.30 0.81 -30.30
CA GLU A 152 24.96 1.53 -31.53
C GLU A 152 25.77 2.84 -31.63
N ALA A 153 26.15 3.43 -30.49
CA ALA A 153 27.14 4.50 -30.42
C ALA A 153 28.61 4.03 -30.58
N GLY A 154 28.88 2.72 -30.73
CA GLY A 154 30.23 2.14 -30.65
C GLY A 154 30.54 0.90 -31.49
N GLY A 155 29.69 0.46 -32.43
CA GLY A 155 30.04 -0.59 -33.39
C GLY A 155 28.99 -1.68 -33.63
N ALA A 156 28.86 -2.05 -34.90
CA ALA A 156 27.97 -3.07 -35.45
C ALA A 156 28.17 -4.47 -34.86
N GLY A 157 27.07 -5.24 -34.72
CA GLY A 157 27.13 -6.70 -34.64
C GLY A 157 26.17 -7.39 -33.65
N GLY A 158 25.03 -7.86 -34.16
CA GLY A 158 24.55 -9.24 -33.98
C GLY A 158 23.86 -9.68 -32.67
N ARG A 159 22.80 -10.49 -32.88
CA ARG A 159 22.12 -11.46 -31.98
C ARG A 159 20.89 -10.98 -31.21
N THR A 160 19.72 -11.24 -31.79
CA THR A 160 18.42 -11.26 -31.11
C THR A 160 18.36 -12.41 -30.11
N SER A 161 18.39 -12.10 -28.81
CA SER A 161 18.17 -13.06 -27.73
C SER A 161 16.68 -13.16 -27.42
N LEU A 162 16.04 -14.23 -27.88
CA LEU A 162 14.69 -14.66 -27.50
C LEU A 162 14.75 -15.19 -26.05
N VAL A 163 14.47 -14.32 -25.08
CA VAL A 163 14.24 -14.74 -23.70
C VAL A 163 12.73 -14.87 -23.50
N PRO A 164 12.20 -16.04 -23.11
CA PRO A 164 10.78 -16.23 -22.87
C PRO A 164 10.24 -15.26 -21.80
N SER A 165 9.03 -14.74 -22.04
CA SER A 165 8.26 -13.95 -21.07
C SER A 165 7.97 -14.82 -19.83
N GLY A 166 8.42 -14.37 -18.66
CA GLY A 166 8.20 -15.10 -17.40
C GLY A 166 6.81 -14.82 -16.81
N PRO A 167 6.25 -15.73 -15.97
CA PRO A 167 4.90 -15.64 -15.42
C PRO A 167 4.58 -14.31 -14.71
N THR A 168 5.55 -13.77 -13.97
CA THR A 168 5.38 -12.53 -13.19
C THR A 168 5.22 -11.28 -14.06
N ARG A 169 5.82 -11.24 -15.26
CA ARG A 169 5.62 -10.12 -16.18
C ARG A 169 4.21 -10.13 -16.75
N ALA A 170 3.78 -11.29 -17.26
CA ALA A 170 2.43 -11.46 -17.77
C ALA A 170 1.40 -11.05 -16.71
N GLN A 171 1.61 -11.45 -15.45
CA GLN A 171 0.73 -11.05 -14.35
C GLN A 171 0.76 -9.55 -14.04
N THR A 172 1.92 -8.90 -14.06
CA THR A 172 2.02 -7.45 -13.79
C THR A 172 1.37 -6.63 -14.90
N ASP A 173 1.72 -6.95 -16.16
CA ASP A 173 1.20 -6.26 -17.33
C ASP A 173 -0.33 -6.45 -17.38
N GLN A 174 -0.83 -7.66 -17.10
CA GLN A 174 -2.26 -7.95 -17.00
C GLN A 174 -2.97 -7.15 -15.91
N ILE A 175 -2.36 -6.99 -14.72
CA ILE A 175 -2.97 -6.16 -13.65
C ILE A 175 -3.09 -4.70 -14.11
N MET A 176 -2.06 -4.15 -14.75
CA MET A 176 -2.09 -2.77 -15.22
C MET A 176 -3.12 -2.58 -16.34
N ASP A 177 -3.20 -3.52 -17.27
CA ASP A 177 -4.19 -3.52 -18.35
C ASP A 177 -5.63 -3.65 -17.81
N ASP A 178 -5.86 -4.52 -16.82
CA ASP A 178 -7.17 -4.69 -16.18
C ASP A 178 -7.61 -3.41 -15.44
N LEU A 179 -6.67 -2.73 -14.77
CA LEU A 179 -6.94 -1.46 -14.10
C LEU A 179 -7.25 -0.34 -15.11
N ASP A 180 -6.55 -0.30 -16.24
CA ASP A 180 -6.77 0.72 -17.28
C ASP A 180 -8.12 0.53 -17.98
N ARG A 181 -8.49 -0.73 -18.26
CA ARG A 181 -9.84 -1.07 -18.78
C ARG A 181 -10.94 -0.68 -17.81
N LEU A 182 -10.74 -0.93 -16.51
CA LEU A 182 -11.73 -0.57 -15.50
C LEU A 182 -11.88 0.94 -15.37
N ARG A 183 -10.77 1.69 -15.43
CA ARG A 183 -10.78 3.16 -15.53
C ARG A 183 -11.61 3.60 -16.73
N GLU A 184 -11.31 3.11 -17.94
CA GLU A 184 -12.02 3.51 -19.16
C GLU A 184 -13.52 3.26 -19.08
N ALA A 185 -13.92 2.10 -18.55
CA ALA A 185 -15.33 1.75 -18.41
C ALA A 185 -16.08 2.58 -17.36
N ARG A 186 -15.38 3.18 -16.38
CA ARG A 186 -15.98 3.78 -15.19
C ARG A 186 -15.63 5.25 -14.98
N ALA A 187 -14.76 5.84 -15.79
CA ALA A 187 -14.29 7.22 -15.66
C ALA A 187 -15.43 8.24 -15.69
N GLU A 188 -16.43 8.04 -16.56
CA GLU A 188 -17.56 8.97 -16.73
C GLU A 188 -18.73 8.71 -15.76
N ALA A 189 -18.70 7.61 -15.00
CA ALA A 189 -19.81 7.27 -14.11
C ALA A 189 -19.93 8.30 -12.97
N VAL A 190 -21.15 8.72 -12.66
CA VAL A 190 -21.43 9.69 -11.58
C VAL A 190 -20.85 9.22 -10.24
N THR A 191 -20.94 7.92 -9.96
CA THR A 191 -20.41 7.30 -8.74
C THR A 191 -18.88 7.26 -8.68
N SER A 192 -18.21 7.54 -9.79
CA SER A 192 -16.75 7.52 -9.93
C SER A 192 -16.13 8.91 -9.89
N GLN A 193 -16.94 9.95 -9.67
CA GLN A 193 -16.49 11.33 -9.51
C GLN A 193 -16.16 11.62 -8.04
N GLY A 194 -15.33 12.64 -7.81
CA GLY A 194 -15.01 13.15 -6.49
C GLY A 194 -13.56 13.58 -6.37
N GLU A 195 -13.11 13.75 -5.13
CA GLU A 195 -11.74 14.19 -4.85
C GLU A 195 -10.83 13.03 -4.45
N VAL A 196 -9.55 13.20 -4.77
CA VAL A 196 -8.49 12.32 -4.30
C VAL A 196 -8.30 12.52 -2.81
N THR A 197 -8.40 11.45 -2.02
CA THR A 197 -8.15 11.52 -0.57
C THR A 197 -6.91 10.72 -0.18
N VAL A 198 -6.09 11.31 0.70
CA VAL A 198 -4.87 10.67 1.21
C VAL A 198 -4.94 10.63 2.73
N LYS A 199 -4.93 9.42 3.29
CA LYS A 199 -4.91 9.17 4.74
C LYS A 199 -3.57 8.59 5.16
N TRP A 200 -2.96 9.14 6.19
CA TRP A 200 -1.72 8.64 6.76
C TRP A 200 -1.97 7.50 7.75
N ALA A 201 -1.00 6.58 7.81
CA ALA A 201 -1.03 5.42 8.69
C ALA A 201 -0.34 5.72 10.02
N TYR A 202 -0.93 6.61 10.84
CA TYR A 202 -0.34 6.95 12.13
C TYR A 202 -0.23 5.75 13.07
N GLU A 203 -1.09 4.74 12.90
CA GLU A 203 -1.02 3.46 13.61
C GLU A 203 0.27 2.66 13.33
N ILE A 204 0.95 2.94 12.22
CA ILE A 204 2.25 2.37 11.89
C ILE A 204 3.37 3.35 12.26
N MET A 205 3.22 4.61 11.86
CA MET A 205 4.28 5.60 11.99
C MET A 205 4.59 5.92 13.45
N ALA A 206 3.56 6.05 14.30
CA ALA A 206 3.77 6.44 15.69
C ALA A 206 4.51 5.36 16.51
N PRO A 207 4.12 4.06 16.47
CA PRO A 207 4.89 3.01 17.14
C PRO A 207 6.31 2.88 16.58
N ALA A 208 6.48 2.93 15.25
CA ALA A 208 7.80 2.84 14.64
C ALA A 208 8.70 4.01 15.07
N ALA A 209 8.17 5.24 15.09
CA ALA A 209 8.92 6.41 15.55
C ALA A 209 9.28 6.31 17.03
N ALA A 210 8.34 5.88 17.89
CA ALA A 210 8.58 5.68 19.31
C ALA A 210 9.68 4.62 19.55
N GLY A 211 9.62 3.49 18.84
CA GLY A 211 10.64 2.45 18.88
C GLY A 211 12.01 2.96 18.42
N ALA A 212 12.06 3.75 17.34
CA ALA A 212 13.31 4.34 16.85
C ALA A 212 13.94 5.30 17.87
N VAL A 213 13.14 6.20 18.45
CA VAL A 213 13.61 7.16 19.46
C VAL A 213 14.09 6.43 20.72
N LEU A 214 13.32 5.48 21.22
CA LEU A 214 13.68 4.70 22.40
C LEU A 214 14.98 3.92 22.16
N LEU A 215 15.10 3.25 21.01
CA LEU A 215 16.29 2.50 20.66
C LEU A 215 17.53 3.42 20.56
N ALA A 216 17.38 4.59 19.94
CA ALA A 216 18.46 5.57 19.85
C ALA A 216 18.94 6.05 21.23
N ILE A 217 18.01 6.32 22.15
CA ILE A 217 18.34 6.72 23.53
C ILE A 217 19.10 5.60 24.25
N LEU A 218 18.60 4.37 24.19
CA LEU A 218 19.24 3.22 24.86
C LEU A 218 20.65 2.92 24.33
N LEU A 219 20.88 3.15 23.03
CA LEU A 219 22.20 2.99 22.41
C LEU A 219 23.15 4.15 22.72
N ALA A 220 22.63 5.36 22.92
CA ALA A 220 23.46 6.52 23.25
C ALA A 220 23.89 6.55 24.72
N VAL A 221 23.03 6.04 25.62
CA VAL A 221 23.26 6.08 27.07
C VAL A 221 24.02 4.86 27.60
N GLY A 222 24.04 3.74 26.88
CA GLY A 222 24.67 2.49 27.35
C GLY A 222 25.77 1.96 26.45
#